data_AF-A0A366XT87-F1
#
_entry.id   AF-A0A366XT87-F1
#
_cell.length_a   1.000
_cell.length_b   1.000
_cell.length_c   1.000
_cell.angle_alpha   90.00
_cell.angle_beta   90.00
_cell.angle_gamma   90.00
#
_symmetry.space_group_name_H-M   'P 1'
#
loop_
_entity.id
_entity.type
_entity.pdbx_description
1 polymer ?
#
loop_
_entity_poly.entity_id
_entity_poly.type
_entity_poly.pdbx_seq_one_letter_code
_entity_poly.pdbx_strand_id
1 'polypeptide(L)'
;MSIQFDSIQINYIHANSGFFVGENTQVNWKTQYKENNALGEVIGDQNILIQNVNVVYDNDIIDTPIENISYGEEQKIDEKGKKD
;
A
#
# COMPACT_ATOMS: atom_id res chain seq x y z
N MET A 1 36.25 -0.53 8.43
CA MET A 1 35.11 -1.24 9.06
C MET A 1 34.26 -1.78 7.90
N SER A 2 34.10 -3.09 7.81
CA SER A 2 33.31 -3.76 6.76
C SER A 2 32.12 -4.42 7.46
N ILE A 3 30.91 -4.13 6.97
CA ILE A 3 29.70 -4.84 7.40
C ILE A 3 29.55 -6.03 6.45
N GLN A 4 29.94 -7.22 6.89
CA GLN A 4 29.69 -8.48 6.18
C GLN A 4 28.53 -9.20 6.87
N PHE A 5 27.44 -9.40 6.13
CA PHE A 5 26.37 -10.30 6.53
C PHE A 5 26.70 -11.70 5.98
N ASP A 6 26.63 -12.72 6.83
CA ASP A 6 26.78 -14.13 6.42
C ASP A 6 25.63 -14.56 5.50
N SER A 7 24.40 -14.15 5.84
CA SER A 7 23.24 -14.18 4.95
C SER A 7 22.18 -13.17 5.40
N ILE A 8 21.36 -12.70 4.45
CA ILE A 8 20.14 -11.94 4.73
C ILE A 8 18.98 -12.81 4.29
N GLN A 9 18.11 -13.20 5.22
CA GLN A 9 16.90 -13.95 4.93
C GLN A 9 15.68 -13.05 5.15
N ILE A 10 14.94 -12.81 4.08
CA ILE A 10 13.69 -12.07 4.12
C ILE A 10 12.56 -13.09 3.92
N ASN A 11 11.77 -13.30 4.97
CA ASN A 11 10.66 -14.26 4.91
C ASN A 11 9.39 -13.64 4.34
N TYR A 12 9.19 -12.34 4.55
CA TYR A 12 8.02 -11.62 4.06
C TYR A 12 8.29 -10.11 4.00
N ILE A 13 7.85 -9.47 2.92
CA ILE A 13 7.72 -8.02 2.77
C ILE A 13 6.37 -7.75 2.11
N HIS A 14 5.67 -6.71 2.55
CA HIS A 14 4.35 -6.38 2.02
C HIS A 14 4.16 -4.88 1.89
N ALA A 15 3.27 -4.48 0.99
CA ALA A 15 2.80 -3.12 0.69
C ALA A 15 3.81 -1.98 0.91
N ASN A 16 4.27 -1.36 -0.17
CA ASN A 16 5.19 -0.20 -0.12
C ASN A 16 6.46 -0.47 0.71
N SER A 17 7.06 -1.64 0.52
CA SER A 17 8.25 -2.07 1.27
C SER A 17 9.47 -2.25 0.37
N GLY A 18 10.64 -2.16 0.99
CA GLY A 18 11.92 -2.36 0.31
C GLY A 18 12.99 -2.74 1.32
N PHE A 19 14.00 -3.43 0.84
CA PHE A 19 15.17 -3.82 1.62
C PHE A 19 16.41 -3.27 0.92
N PHE A 20 17.24 -2.52 1.64
CA PHE A 20 18.35 -1.77 1.05
C PHE A 20 19.63 -1.97 1.85
N VAL A 21 20.74 -2.17 1.13
CA VAL A 21 22.09 -2.37 1.67
C VAL A 21 23.07 -1.48 0.92
N GLY A 22 23.95 -0.81 1.66
CA GLY A 22 24.90 0.14 1.10
C GLY A 22 24.42 1.58 1.21
N GLU A 23 24.93 2.45 0.34
CA GLU A 23 24.49 3.85 0.27
C GLU A 23 23.26 3.93 -0.65
N ASN A 24 22.16 4.48 -0.14
CA ASN A 24 20.90 4.50 -0.87
C ASN A 24 20.04 5.72 -0.52
N THR A 25 19.34 6.24 -1.54
CA THR A 25 18.41 7.37 -1.41
C THR A 25 17.07 6.96 -2.01
N GLN A 26 16.05 6.83 -1.17
CA GLN A 26 14.67 6.53 -1.57
C GLN A 26 13.83 7.79 -1.42
N VAL A 27 13.21 8.22 -2.52
CA VAL A 27 12.34 9.38 -2.55
C VAL A 27 11.05 9.04 -3.29
N ASN A 28 9.98 9.76 -2.97
CA ASN A 28 8.69 9.70 -3.68
C ASN A 28 7.99 8.33 -3.64
N TRP A 29 8.16 7.57 -2.56
CA TRP A 29 7.41 6.33 -2.35
C TRP A 29 5.95 6.66 -2.05
N LYS A 30 5.05 6.08 -2.85
CA LYS A 30 3.62 6.22 -2.65
C LYS A 30 2.91 4.95 -3.03
N THR A 31 2.05 4.49 -2.14
CA THR A 31 1.09 3.43 -2.42
C THR A 31 -0.27 3.89 -1.93
N GLN A 32 -1.30 3.63 -2.72
CA GLN A 32 -2.69 3.79 -2.34
C GLN A 32 -3.35 2.47 -2.71
N TYR A 33 -4.00 1.84 -1.74
CA TYR A 33 -4.72 0.59 -2.00
C TYR A 33 -5.93 0.54 -1.08
N LYS A 34 -6.95 -0.13 -1.56
CA LYS A 34 -8.11 -0.53 -0.79
C LYS A 34 -8.22 -2.02 -0.93
N GLU A 35 -8.46 -2.68 0.18
CA GLU A 35 -8.48 -4.13 0.25
C GLU A 35 -9.74 -4.54 0.99
N ASN A 36 -10.42 -5.54 0.45
CA ASN A 36 -11.57 -6.12 1.10
C ASN A 36 -11.42 -7.63 1.15
N ASN A 37 -10.87 -8.08 2.28
CA ASN A 37 -10.37 -9.43 2.38
C ASN A 37 -11.44 -10.46 2.74
N ALA A 38 -12.68 -10.03 3.06
CA ALA A 38 -13.75 -10.91 3.51
C ALA A 38 -13.26 -11.83 4.65
N LEU A 39 -12.82 -13.03 4.31
CA LEU A 39 -12.20 -14.01 5.20
C LEU A 39 -10.74 -13.67 5.59
N GLY A 40 -9.99 -13.04 4.69
CA GLY A 40 -8.57 -12.77 4.86
C GLY A 40 -7.69 -13.99 4.69
N GLU A 41 -6.47 -13.85 5.21
CA GLU A 41 -5.41 -14.85 5.04
C GLU A 41 -5.55 -15.98 6.07
N VAL A 42 -5.36 -17.21 5.61
CA VAL A 42 -5.31 -18.41 6.45
C VAL A 42 -3.95 -19.08 6.21
N ILE A 43 -3.02 -18.90 7.14
CA ILE A 43 -1.63 -19.36 6.99
C ILE A 43 -1.19 -20.27 8.14
N GLY A 44 -0.24 -21.16 7.85
CA GLY A 44 0.24 -22.20 8.77
C GLY A 44 -0.45 -23.54 8.56
N ASP A 45 -0.06 -24.53 9.37
CA ASP A 45 -0.50 -25.91 9.21
C ASP A 45 -1.77 -26.20 10.03
N GLN A 46 -2.57 -27.16 9.57
CA GLN A 46 -3.78 -27.65 10.26
C GLN A 46 -4.89 -26.60 10.45
N ASN A 47 -4.99 -25.64 9.54
CA ASN A 47 -6.11 -24.70 9.51
C ASN A 47 -7.40 -25.38 9.04
N ILE A 48 -8.44 -25.33 9.87
CA ILE A 48 -9.76 -25.88 9.56
C ILE A 48 -10.79 -24.76 9.69
N LEU A 49 -11.48 -24.49 8.60
CA LEU A 49 -12.54 -23.48 8.50
C LEU A 49 -13.82 -24.19 8.05
N ILE A 50 -14.87 -24.13 8.87
CA ILE A 50 -16.13 -24.84 8.63
C ILE A 50 -17.28 -23.86 8.79
N GLN A 51 -18.20 -23.87 7.82
CA GLN A 51 -19.43 -23.06 7.79
C GLN A 51 -19.20 -21.53 7.81
N ASN A 52 -18.08 -21.06 7.29
CA ASN A 52 -17.82 -19.63 7.16
C ASN A 52 -18.66 -19.02 6.03
N VAL A 53 -19.43 -17.97 6.36
CA VAL A 53 -20.10 -17.10 5.41
C VAL A 53 -19.46 -15.72 5.55
N ASN A 54 -18.80 -15.24 4.50
CA ASN A 54 -18.18 -13.92 4.49
C ASN A 54 -18.94 -13.06 3.48
N VAL A 55 -19.47 -11.93 3.94
CA VAL A 55 -20.17 -10.98 3.09
C VAL A 55 -19.42 -9.68 3.16
N VAL A 56 -18.96 -9.25 1.99
CA VAL A 56 -18.40 -7.93 1.78
C VAL A 56 -19.49 -7.08 1.17
N TYR A 57 -19.95 -6.09 1.92
CA TYR A 57 -20.90 -5.11 1.42
C TYR A 57 -20.22 -3.75 1.42
N ASP A 58 -19.93 -3.27 0.22
CA ASP A 58 -19.33 -1.97 -0.01
C ASP A 58 -20.25 -1.16 -0.92
N ASN A 59 -20.89 -0.16 -0.34
CA ASN A 59 -21.97 0.59 -0.99
C ASN A 59 -21.61 2.07 -1.04
N ASP A 60 -20.40 2.36 -1.52
CA ASP A 60 -19.95 3.68 -1.85
C ASP A 60 -20.30 4.06 -3.30
N ILE A 61 -20.61 5.34 -3.53
CA ILE A 61 -20.91 5.88 -4.88
C ILE A 61 -19.61 6.07 -5.68
N ILE A 62 -18.49 6.30 -4.99
CA ILE A 62 -17.14 6.42 -5.54
C ILE A 62 -16.22 5.56 -4.68
N ASP A 63 -15.70 4.49 -5.26
CA ASP A 63 -14.74 3.59 -4.61
C ASP A 63 -13.34 4.21 -4.63
N THR A 64 -12.72 4.35 -3.45
CA THR A 64 -11.31 4.67 -3.24
C THR A 64 -10.78 5.79 -4.15
N PRO A 65 -11.10 7.07 -3.87
CA PRO A 65 -10.51 8.18 -4.62
C PRO A 65 -8.99 8.23 -4.37
N ILE A 66 -8.22 7.79 -5.37
CA ILE A 66 -6.75 7.83 -5.36
C ILE A 66 -6.33 9.24 -5.81
N GLU A 67 -5.91 10.09 -4.87
CA GLU A 67 -5.36 11.40 -5.21
C GLU A 67 -3.91 11.29 -5.66
N ASN A 68 -3.52 12.02 -6.71
CA ASN A 68 -2.12 12.26 -7.05
C ASN A 68 -1.66 13.58 -6.42
N ILE A 69 -1.02 13.54 -5.24
CA ILE A 69 -0.25 14.69 -4.74
C ILE A 69 1.00 14.82 -5.63
N SER A 70 0.94 15.65 -6.66
CA SER A 70 2.11 16.11 -7.41
C SER A 70 2.91 17.06 -6.53
N TYR A 71 4.00 16.59 -5.93
CA TYR A 71 5.00 17.49 -5.38
C TYR A 71 5.74 18.16 -6.54
N GLY A 72 5.29 19.35 -6.95
CA GLY A 72 5.95 20.16 -7.97
C GLY A 72 5.06 21.01 -8.88
N GLU A 73 3.74 20.92 -8.81
CA GLU A 73 2.88 21.88 -9.51
C GLU A 73 2.65 23.08 -8.58
N GLU A 74 3.33 24.20 -8.85
CA GLU A 74 2.86 25.50 -8.39
C GLU A 74 1.39 25.61 -8.77
N GLN A 75 0.51 25.75 -7.78
CA GLN A 75 -0.90 26.02 -8.05
C GLN A 75 -0.97 27.31 -8.86
N LYS A 76 -1.21 27.19 -10.17
CA LYS A 76 -1.67 28.30 -10.97
C LYS A 76 -3.09 28.56 -10.53
N ILE A 77 -3.25 29.54 -9.63
CA ILE A 77 -4.54 30.14 -9.33
C ILE A 77 -5.05 30.70 -10.66
N ASP A 78 -6.09 30.09 -11.21
CA ASP A 78 -6.77 30.64 -12.37
C ASP A 78 -7.56 31.87 -11.92
N GLU A 79 -7.38 33.00 -12.62
CA GLU A 79 -7.97 34.30 -12.25
C GLU A 79 -9.50 34.36 -12.43
N LYS A 80 -10.22 33.24 -12.44
CA LYS A 80 -11.68 33.23 -12.59
C LYS A 80 -12.30 32.19 -11.67
N GLY A 81 -12.51 32.60 -10.41
CA GLY A 81 -13.27 31.84 -9.43
C GLY A 81 -14.65 31.43 -9.97
N LYS A 82 -14.77 30.14 -10.30
CA LYS A 82 -16.04 29.40 -10.35
C LYS A 82 -15.74 27.91 -10.13
N LYS A 83 -16.23 27.40 -9.00
CA LYS A 83 -16.41 25.96 -8.77
C LYS A 83 -17.71 25.57 -9.45
N ASP A 84 -17.66 24.58 -10.33
CA ASP A 84 -18.80 23.69 -10.60
C ASP A 84 -18.51 22.36 -9.90
#